data_AF-A0A3B9GPY5-F1
#
_entry.id   AF-A0A3B9GPY5-F1
#
_cell.length_a   1.000
_cell.length_b   1.000
_cell.length_c   1.000
_cell.angle_alpha   90.00
_cell.angle_beta   90.00
_cell.angle_gamma   90.00
#
_symmetry.space_group_name_H-M   'P 1'
#
loop_
_entity.id
_entity.type
_entity.pdbx_description
1 polymer ?
#
loop_
_entity_poly.entity_id
_entity_poly.type
_entity_poly.pdbx_seq_one_letter_code
_entity_poly.pdbx_strand_id
1 'polypeptide(L)'
;MPRSFVYRIGGTLDQGLTQAEQDNNFLCIYDELKGNYGWSDEAIAGACGCIHEESHVNPGVYETSHGGTLNNLPYFPGGMGLCQWTDYPAYTAQYPNPLPWSADRENQNWYDGRFQCWLMTKADDSSYTAMGYGQGPRWGWLMIPQYYPNDIISWSNYLSYSGSVDQACRYWFFNFEWHYTEQGAIDMLGPSCITDRQAWARYAYELFHGLTPDPPGPGPGPGPGPGPSPAGRKSGIWLYLRPHYKNARIAQRGKIK
;
A
#
# COMPACT_ATOMS: atom_id res chain seq x y z
N MET A 1 -30.02 -1.84 -9.61
CA MET A 1 -29.17 -0.65 -9.89
C MET A 1 -27.74 -1.02 -9.53
N PRO A 2 -26.73 -0.58 -10.28
CA PRO A 2 -25.34 -0.80 -9.89
C PRO A 2 -25.08 -0.14 -8.53
N ARG A 3 -24.33 -0.82 -7.67
CA ARG A 3 -23.89 -0.25 -6.39
C ARG A 3 -22.98 0.95 -6.66
N SER A 4 -22.96 1.88 -5.71
CA SER A 4 -22.14 3.09 -5.78
C SER A 4 -21.34 3.21 -4.49
N PHE A 5 -20.08 3.62 -4.62
CA PHE A 5 -19.23 3.88 -3.47
C PHE A 5 -19.83 5.00 -2.60
N VAL A 6 -19.88 4.75 -1.30
CA VAL A 6 -20.11 5.78 -0.28
C VAL A 6 -18.75 6.34 0.12
N TYR A 7 -18.63 7.65 0.21
CA TYR A 7 -17.38 8.27 0.62
C TYR A 7 -17.63 9.49 1.48
N ARG A 8 -16.65 9.79 2.34
CA ARG A 8 -16.60 11.00 3.14
C ARG A 8 -15.20 11.56 3.07
N ILE A 9 -15.07 12.75 2.50
CA ILE A 9 -13.78 13.43 2.38
C ILE A 9 -13.40 14.03 3.73
N GLY A 10 -12.25 13.63 4.28
CA GLY A 10 -11.72 14.20 5.51
C GLY A 10 -10.68 13.32 6.19
N GLY A 11 -10.22 13.80 7.35
CA GLY A 11 -9.21 13.12 8.14
C GLY A 11 -9.67 11.76 8.66
N THR A 12 -8.73 10.82 8.80
CA THR A 12 -8.96 9.44 9.29
C THR A 12 -9.73 9.35 10.62
N LEU A 13 -9.64 10.36 11.48
CA LEU A 13 -10.30 10.38 12.79
C LEU A 13 -11.76 10.85 12.76
N ASP A 14 -12.19 11.55 11.70
CA ASP A 14 -13.46 12.29 11.69
C ASP A 14 -14.48 11.76 10.67
N GLN A 15 -14.08 10.82 9.79
CA GLN A 15 -14.88 10.40 8.62
C GLN A 15 -15.13 8.89 8.56
N GLY A 16 -15.39 8.27 9.71
CA GLY A 16 -15.78 6.87 9.79
C GLY A 16 -17.03 6.57 8.96
N LEU A 17 -17.00 5.46 8.22
CA LEU A 17 -18.18 4.90 7.59
C LEU A 17 -18.95 4.03 8.58
N THR A 18 -20.27 4.05 8.53
CA THR A 18 -21.09 3.07 9.26
C THR A 18 -20.86 1.68 8.68
N GLN A 19 -21.11 0.61 9.46
CA GLN A 19 -20.91 -0.76 8.97
C GLN A 19 -21.62 -1.03 7.63
N ALA A 20 -22.89 -0.63 7.51
CA ALA A 20 -23.63 -0.83 6.26
C ALA A 20 -23.03 -0.10 5.05
N GLU A 21 -22.39 1.05 5.26
CA GLU A 21 -21.67 1.77 4.21
C GLU A 21 -20.35 1.08 3.85
N GLN A 22 -19.65 0.53 4.85
CA GLN A 22 -18.45 -0.28 4.63
C GLN A 22 -18.78 -1.56 3.86
N ASP A 23 -19.85 -2.28 4.24
CA ASP A 23 -20.33 -3.48 3.54
C ASP A 23 -20.68 -3.16 2.08
N ASN A 24 -21.39 -2.05 1.86
CA ASN A 24 -21.67 -1.58 0.50
C ASN A 24 -20.39 -1.31 -0.29
N ASN A 25 -19.37 -0.70 0.33
CA ASN A 25 -18.11 -0.41 -0.34
C ASN A 25 -17.29 -1.67 -0.61
N PHE A 26 -17.25 -2.65 0.29
CA PHE A 26 -16.67 -3.97 0.01
C PHE A 26 -17.31 -4.60 -1.23
N LEU A 27 -18.65 -4.57 -1.32
CA LEU A 27 -19.37 -5.08 -2.49
C LEU A 27 -19.09 -4.25 -3.77
N CYS A 28 -18.87 -2.94 -3.66
CA CYS A 28 -18.46 -2.13 -4.80
C CYS A 28 -17.04 -2.49 -5.28
N ILE A 29 -16.10 -2.71 -4.36
CA ILE A 29 -14.74 -3.19 -4.66
C ILE A 29 -14.81 -4.54 -5.36
N TYR A 30 -15.63 -5.46 -4.84
CA TYR A 30 -15.85 -6.77 -5.43
C TYR A 30 -16.43 -6.67 -6.84
N ASP A 31 -17.54 -5.94 -7.02
CA ASP A 31 -18.17 -5.77 -8.33
C ASP A 31 -17.18 -5.22 -9.38
N GLU A 32 -16.32 -4.28 -8.99
CA GLU A 32 -15.33 -3.64 -9.87
C GLU A 32 -14.14 -4.57 -10.17
N LEU A 33 -13.48 -5.11 -9.15
CA LEU A 33 -12.29 -5.97 -9.30
C LEU A 33 -12.63 -7.33 -9.93
N LYS A 34 -13.76 -7.93 -9.54
CA LYS A 34 -14.24 -9.18 -10.12
C LYS A 34 -14.78 -8.97 -11.53
N GLY A 35 -15.68 -8.00 -11.69
CA GLY A 35 -16.45 -7.81 -12.92
C GLY A 35 -15.63 -7.24 -14.07
N ASN A 36 -14.74 -6.28 -13.78
CA ASN A 36 -14.00 -5.56 -14.82
C ASN A 36 -12.56 -6.03 -14.97
N TYR A 37 -11.96 -6.61 -13.92
CA TYR A 37 -10.53 -6.97 -13.91
C TYR A 37 -10.25 -8.45 -13.66
N GLY A 38 -11.27 -9.26 -13.36
CA GLY A 38 -11.16 -10.72 -13.29
C GLY A 38 -10.32 -11.23 -12.12
N TRP A 39 -10.22 -10.47 -11.03
CA TRP A 39 -9.51 -10.93 -9.83
C TRP A 39 -10.24 -12.13 -9.18
N SER A 40 -9.50 -13.00 -8.48
CA SER A 40 -10.10 -14.06 -7.67
C SER A 40 -10.78 -13.49 -6.43
N ASP A 41 -11.73 -14.25 -5.89
CA ASP A 41 -12.49 -13.82 -4.72
C ASP A 41 -11.56 -13.71 -3.49
N GLU A 42 -10.60 -14.63 -3.38
CA GLU A 42 -9.58 -14.65 -2.34
C GLU A 42 -8.64 -13.44 -2.40
N ALA A 43 -8.21 -13.04 -3.61
CA ALA A 43 -7.35 -11.87 -3.78
C ALA A 43 -8.09 -10.59 -3.39
N ILE A 44 -9.33 -10.42 -3.86
CA ILE A 44 -10.16 -9.26 -3.50
C ILE A 44 -10.40 -9.22 -1.98
N ALA A 45 -10.74 -10.35 -1.37
CA ALA A 45 -10.98 -10.44 0.07
C ALA A 45 -9.72 -10.12 0.87
N GLY A 46 -8.56 -10.66 0.46
CA GLY A 46 -7.26 -10.37 1.08
C GLY A 46 -6.91 -8.88 1.06
N ALA A 47 -7.14 -8.21 -0.07
CA ALA A 47 -6.97 -6.76 -0.20
C ALA A 47 -7.95 -5.99 0.70
N CYS A 48 -9.23 -6.40 0.71
CA CYS A 48 -10.28 -5.77 1.52
C CYS A 48 -9.97 -5.79 3.03
N GLY A 49 -9.38 -6.88 3.53
CA GLY A 49 -8.94 -6.95 4.92
C GLY A 49 -7.95 -5.86 5.31
N CYS A 50 -7.04 -5.53 4.39
CA CYS A 50 -6.06 -4.46 4.61
C CYS A 50 -6.68 -3.08 4.38
N ILE A 51 -7.47 -2.90 3.32
CA ILE A 51 -8.22 -1.67 3.02
C ILE A 51 -9.11 -1.24 4.20
N HIS A 52 -9.69 -2.19 4.94
CA HIS A 52 -10.45 -1.89 6.15
C HIS A 52 -9.59 -1.19 7.19
N GLU A 53 -8.45 -1.78 7.56
CA GLU A 53 -7.57 -1.20 8.57
C GLU A 53 -6.88 0.08 8.11
N GLU A 54 -6.67 0.24 6.80
CA GLU A 54 -6.10 1.45 6.21
C GLU A 54 -7.10 2.63 6.20
N SER A 55 -8.37 2.37 5.87
CA SER A 55 -9.30 3.44 5.47
C SER A 55 -10.73 3.32 6.00
N HIS A 56 -11.04 2.25 6.75
CA HIS A 56 -12.42 1.81 6.99
C HIS A 56 -13.24 1.75 5.70
N VAL A 57 -12.61 1.27 4.63
CA VAL A 57 -13.20 1.15 3.29
C VAL A 57 -13.72 2.48 2.73
N ASN A 58 -13.18 3.62 3.16
CA ASN A 58 -13.58 4.95 2.69
C ASN A 58 -12.59 5.49 1.63
N PRO A 59 -12.98 5.62 0.35
CA PRO A 59 -12.08 6.14 -0.67
C PRO A 59 -11.78 7.64 -0.50
N GLY A 60 -12.55 8.38 0.30
CA GLY A 60 -12.36 9.81 0.54
C GLY A 60 -11.48 10.16 1.74
N VAL A 61 -10.99 9.17 2.50
CA VAL A 61 -10.24 9.45 3.72
C VAL A 61 -8.79 9.84 3.44
N TYR A 62 -8.21 10.68 4.28
CA TYR A 62 -6.78 10.98 4.22
C TYR A 62 -6.17 11.11 5.61
N GLU A 63 -4.90 10.75 5.73
CA GLU A 63 -4.19 10.73 6.99
C GLU A 63 -3.78 12.13 7.44
N THR A 64 -4.17 12.51 8.66
CA THR A 64 -3.79 13.79 9.26
C THR A 64 -2.64 13.67 10.28
N SER A 65 -2.36 12.48 10.80
CA SER A 65 -1.33 12.21 11.82
C SER A 65 0.09 12.60 11.39
N HIS A 66 0.38 12.54 10.10
CA HIS A 66 1.68 12.90 9.52
C HIS A 66 1.69 14.28 8.84
N GLY A 67 0.72 15.14 9.17
CA GLY A 67 0.62 16.50 8.62
C GLY A 67 -0.05 16.56 7.25
N GLY A 68 -0.75 15.50 6.84
CA GLY A 68 -1.53 15.48 5.61
C GLY A 68 -2.63 16.54 5.61
N THR A 69 -2.64 17.34 4.55
CA THR A 69 -3.64 18.40 4.30
C THR A 69 -3.89 18.54 2.81
N LEU A 70 -5.16 18.70 2.41
CA LEU A 70 -5.54 18.83 1.01
C LEU A 70 -4.97 20.08 0.33
N ASN A 71 -4.50 21.07 1.09
CA ASN A 71 -3.91 22.29 0.55
C ASN A 71 -2.56 22.06 -0.18
N ASN A 72 -1.92 20.91 0.03
CA ASN A 72 -0.60 20.62 -0.53
C ASN A 72 -0.63 19.63 -1.71
N LEU A 73 -1.81 19.29 -2.24
CA LEU A 73 -1.90 18.37 -3.38
C LEU A 73 -1.11 18.88 -4.60
N PRO A 74 -0.47 17.98 -5.37
CA PRO A 74 -0.43 16.52 -5.16
C PRO A 74 0.65 16.05 -4.17
N TYR A 75 1.43 16.95 -3.55
CA TYR A 75 2.52 16.65 -2.62
C TYR A 75 2.01 16.55 -1.17
N PHE A 76 1.40 15.42 -0.86
CA PHE A 76 0.69 15.17 0.41
C PHE A 76 1.49 14.23 1.34
N PRO A 77 1.90 14.65 2.55
CA PRO A 77 2.77 13.88 3.45
C PRO A 77 2.03 12.81 4.29
N GLY A 78 1.06 12.11 3.73
CA GLY A 78 0.27 11.10 4.44
C GLY A 78 -0.37 10.07 3.50
N GLY A 79 -1.06 9.08 4.07
CA GLY A 79 -1.91 8.17 3.32
C GLY A 79 -3.18 8.83 2.78
N MET A 80 -3.68 8.39 1.63
CA MET A 80 -4.99 8.79 1.09
C MET A 80 -5.77 7.58 0.57
N GLY A 81 -7.11 7.64 0.60
CA GLY A 81 -8.03 6.68 0.00
C GLY A 81 -8.01 5.26 0.58
N LEU A 82 -8.60 4.31 -0.16
CA LEU A 82 -8.82 2.92 0.25
C LEU A 82 -7.56 2.22 0.77
N CYS A 83 -6.43 2.39 0.09
CA CYS A 83 -5.18 1.70 0.43
C CYS A 83 -4.18 2.60 1.17
N GLN A 84 -4.61 3.77 1.65
CA GLN A 84 -3.72 4.80 2.21
C GLN A 84 -2.47 5.01 1.33
N TRP A 85 -2.67 5.27 0.03
CA TRP A 85 -1.57 5.57 -0.89
C TRP A 85 -0.71 6.67 -0.30
N THR A 86 0.57 6.36 -0.12
CA THR A 86 1.54 7.24 0.55
C THR A 86 2.74 7.44 -0.39
N ASP A 87 3.37 8.60 -0.33
CA ASP A 87 4.61 8.85 -1.07
C ASP A 87 5.76 7.94 -0.58
N TYR A 88 6.86 7.85 -1.33
CA TYR A 88 8.08 7.19 -0.85
C TYR A 88 9.32 8.05 -1.13
N PRO A 89 10.17 8.34 -0.13
CA PRO A 89 10.03 7.95 1.28
C PRO A 89 8.76 8.55 1.90
N ALA A 90 8.05 7.75 2.69
CA ALA A 90 6.76 8.16 3.22
C ALA A 90 6.85 9.40 4.10
N TYR A 91 5.77 10.17 4.07
CA TYR A 91 5.53 11.31 4.96
C TYR A 91 6.52 12.45 4.74
N THR A 92 7.17 12.49 3.58
CA THR A 92 8.12 13.56 3.25
C THR A 92 7.47 14.66 2.43
N ALA A 93 6.37 14.35 1.70
CA ALA A 93 5.84 15.18 0.61
C ALA A 93 6.92 15.59 -0.41
N GLN A 94 8.02 14.83 -0.46
CA GLN A 94 9.10 15.08 -1.41
C GLN A 94 8.69 14.65 -2.82
N TYR A 95 7.77 13.69 -2.90
CA TYR A 95 7.21 13.16 -4.13
C TYR A 95 5.69 13.37 -4.14
N PRO A 96 5.07 13.43 -5.33
CA PRO A 96 3.62 13.40 -5.41
C PRO A 96 3.08 12.16 -4.70
N ASN A 97 1.97 12.29 -4.00
CA ASN A 97 1.25 11.14 -3.48
C ASN A 97 0.69 10.33 -4.67
N PRO A 98 0.79 8.98 -4.66
CA PRO A 98 0.36 8.16 -5.78
C PRO A 98 -1.07 8.40 -6.26
N LEU A 99 -1.99 8.59 -5.31
CA LEU A 99 -3.41 8.68 -5.62
C LEU A 99 -3.80 9.97 -6.37
N PRO A 100 -3.59 11.19 -5.82
CA PRO A 100 -3.93 12.42 -6.51
C PRO A 100 -3.12 12.62 -7.79
N TRP A 101 -1.85 12.20 -7.81
CA TRP A 101 -1.04 12.28 -9.04
C TRP A 101 -1.64 11.42 -10.17
N SER A 102 -2.07 10.19 -9.85
CA SER A 102 -2.70 9.31 -10.84
C SER A 102 -4.06 9.83 -11.27
N ALA A 103 -4.82 10.42 -10.34
CA ALA A 103 -6.13 10.99 -10.62
C ALA A 103 -6.04 12.17 -11.60
N ASP A 104 -5.09 13.09 -11.37
CA ASP A 104 -4.82 14.21 -12.27
C ASP A 104 -4.42 13.73 -13.67
N ARG A 105 -3.53 12.73 -13.73
CA ARG A 105 -3.06 12.14 -14.99
C ARG A 105 -4.20 11.54 -15.82
N GLU A 106 -5.14 10.88 -15.17
CA GLU A 106 -6.26 10.19 -15.82
C GLU A 106 -7.53 11.05 -15.92
N ASN A 107 -7.47 12.33 -15.48
CA ASN A 107 -8.60 13.24 -15.39
C ASN A 107 -9.79 12.63 -14.62
N GLN A 108 -9.48 12.06 -13.46
CA GLN A 108 -10.42 11.43 -12.53
C GLN A 108 -10.44 12.16 -11.19
N ASN A 109 -11.46 11.90 -10.38
CA ASN A 109 -11.47 12.34 -8.99
C ASN A 109 -10.69 11.34 -8.12
N TRP A 110 -9.76 11.82 -7.29
CA TRP A 110 -8.97 10.94 -6.43
C TRP A 110 -9.82 10.16 -5.44
N TYR A 111 -10.97 10.69 -5.01
CA TYR A 111 -11.91 10.06 -4.06
C TYR A 111 -12.93 9.12 -4.74
N ASP A 112 -12.83 8.90 -6.06
CA ASP A 112 -13.65 7.93 -6.75
C ASP A 112 -13.14 6.50 -6.45
N GLY A 113 -13.95 5.72 -5.73
CA GLY A 113 -13.62 4.34 -5.39
C GLY A 113 -13.40 3.42 -6.60
N ARG A 114 -14.09 3.66 -7.73
CA ARG A 114 -13.88 2.86 -8.96
C ARG A 114 -12.52 3.17 -9.58
N PHE A 115 -12.17 4.44 -9.64
CA PHE A 115 -10.83 4.87 -10.07
C PHE A 115 -9.74 4.26 -9.17
N GLN A 116 -9.96 4.24 -7.86
CA GLN A 116 -9.05 3.62 -6.91
C GLN A 116 -8.90 2.11 -7.14
N CYS A 117 -9.99 1.38 -7.41
CA CYS A 117 -9.93 -0.04 -7.83
C CYS A 117 -9.14 -0.22 -9.13
N TRP A 118 -9.39 0.62 -10.14
CA TRP A 118 -8.58 0.61 -11.36
C TRP A 118 -7.10 0.87 -11.06
N LEU A 119 -6.78 1.83 -10.18
CA LEU A 119 -5.42 2.17 -9.83
C LEU A 119 -4.71 0.97 -9.19
N MET A 120 -5.38 0.20 -8.33
CA MET A 120 -4.80 -1.04 -7.79
C MET A 120 -4.33 -2.00 -8.90
N THR A 121 -5.02 -2.07 -10.04
CA THR A 121 -4.61 -2.92 -11.19
C THR A 121 -3.27 -2.51 -11.80
N LYS A 122 -2.77 -1.31 -11.48
CA LYS A 122 -1.50 -0.75 -11.95
C LYS A 122 -0.31 -1.09 -11.06
N ALA A 123 -0.47 -1.96 -10.07
CA ALA A 123 0.57 -2.26 -9.08
C ALA A 123 1.88 -2.81 -9.68
N ASP A 124 1.88 -3.35 -10.91
CA ASP A 124 3.09 -3.77 -11.63
C ASP A 124 3.38 -2.92 -12.90
N ASP A 125 2.61 -1.86 -13.14
CA ASP A 125 2.77 -0.96 -14.28
C ASP A 125 3.80 0.12 -13.92
N SER A 126 4.99 0.02 -14.52
CA SER A 126 6.10 0.94 -14.27
C SER A 126 5.82 2.39 -14.65
N SER A 127 4.77 2.66 -15.45
CA SER A 127 4.34 4.03 -15.74
C SER A 127 3.60 4.68 -14.58
N TYR A 128 3.16 3.92 -13.58
CA TYR A 128 2.52 4.41 -12.35
C TYR A 128 3.36 4.18 -11.09
N THR A 129 4.17 3.12 -11.08
CA THR A 129 4.75 2.56 -9.84
C THR A 129 6.24 2.87 -9.64
N ALA A 130 7.01 2.87 -10.72
CA ALA A 130 8.40 3.27 -10.71
C ALA A 130 8.43 4.78 -10.98
N MET A 131 9.07 5.61 -10.14
CA MET A 131 9.82 6.84 -10.51
C MET A 131 10.55 7.45 -9.30
N GLY A 132 11.77 7.94 -9.52
CA GLY A 132 12.65 8.57 -8.52
C GLY A 132 12.62 10.10 -8.57
N TYR A 133 13.63 10.75 -7.95
CA TYR A 133 13.78 12.21 -7.77
C TYR A 133 13.22 13.05 -8.95
N GLY A 134 11.99 13.57 -8.78
CA GLY A 134 11.35 14.54 -9.68
C GLY A 134 10.45 14.00 -10.80
N GLN A 135 10.16 12.70 -10.85
CA GLN A 135 9.47 12.11 -12.01
C GLN A 135 8.10 11.46 -11.72
N GLY A 136 7.76 11.11 -10.48
CA GLY A 136 6.45 10.56 -10.12
C GLY A 136 6.40 9.96 -8.72
N PRO A 137 5.25 9.41 -8.28
CA PRO A 137 5.11 8.67 -7.04
C PRO A 137 5.85 7.33 -7.10
N ARG A 138 6.26 6.79 -5.95
CA ARG A 138 6.84 5.45 -5.83
C ARG A 138 5.97 4.58 -4.91
N TRP A 139 5.32 3.60 -5.50
CA TRP A 139 4.42 2.63 -4.87
C TRP A 139 4.34 1.37 -5.77
N GLY A 140 3.60 0.33 -5.40
CA GLY A 140 3.31 -0.82 -6.27
C GLY A 140 3.58 -2.17 -5.62
N TRP A 141 3.54 -3.25 -6.38
CA TRP A 141 3.75 -4.61 -5.90
C TRP A 141 5.25 -4.94 -5.78
N LEU A 142 5.70 -5.24 -4.57
CA LEU A 142 7.11 -5.44 -4.26
C LEU A 142 7.40 -6.90 -3.89
N MET A 143 8.22 -7.55 -4.71
CA MET A 143 8.72 -8.90 -4.45
C MET A 143 10.17 -8.86 -3.95
N ILE A 144 10.38 -8.80 -2.63
CA ILE A 144 11.72 -8.86 -2.04
C ILE A 144 11.86 -10.10 -1.14
N PRO A 145 12.44 -11.22 -1.65
CA PRO A 145 12.67 -12.47 -0.91
C PRO A 145 13.40 -12.34 0.41
N GLN A 146 14.26 -11.33 0.54
CA GLN A 146 14.97 -11.03 1.78
C GLN A 146 14.02 -10.67 2.93
N TYR A 147 12.91 -10.00 2.63
CA TYR A 147 11.99 -9.46 3.64
C TYR A 147 10.82 -10.41 3.91
N TYR A 148 10.39 -11.17 2.89
CA TYR A 148 9.16 -11.96 2.93
C TYR A 148 9.34 -13.40 2.41
N PRO A 149 10.28 -14.19 2.92
CA PRO A 149 10.64 -15.46 2.29
C PRO A 149 9.48 -16.46 2.13
N ASN A 150 8.45 -16.36 2.98
CA ASN A 150 7.26 -17.22 2.93
C ASN A 150 6.01 -16.52 2.35
N ASP A 151 6.07 -15.21 2.13
CA ASP A 151 4.90 -14.37 1.81
C ASP A 151 5.15 -13.59 0.51
N ILE A 152 5.68 -14.25 -0.52
CA ILE A 152 5.91 -13.66 -1.85
C ILE A 152 5.13 -14.40 -2.91
N ILE A 153 4.51 -13.60 -3.76
CA ILE A 153 3.82 -14.03 -4.95
C ILE A 153 3.99 -12.93 -6.01
N SER A 154 4.03 -13.30 -7.29
CA SER A 154 3.99 -12.28 -8.34
C SER A 154 2.63 -11.61 -8.39
N TRP A 155 2.57 -10.37 -8.86
CA TRP A 155 1.31 -9.66 -9.04
C TRP A 155 0.31 -10.48 -9.86
N SER A 156 0.72 -11.00 -11.02
CA SER A 156 -0.11 -11.86 -11.87
C SER A 156 -0.68 -13.10 -11.16
N ASN A 157 0.13 -13.72 -10.28
CA ASN A 157 -0.30 -14.90 -9.54
C ASN A 157 -1.20 -14.52 -8.37
N TYR A 158 -1.01 -13.34 -7.77
CA TYR A 158 -1.90 -12.80 -6.76
C TYR A 158 -3.30 -12.58 -7.32
N LEU A 159 -3.42 -11.96 -8.50
CA LEU A 159 -4.71 -11.68 -9.13
C LEU A 159 -5.59 -12.92 -9.34
N SER A 160 -4.97 -14.09 -9.52
CA SER A 160 -5.63 -15.38 -9.77
C SER A 160 -5.50 -16.36 -8.60
N TYR A 161 -5.07 -15.88 -7.43
CA TYR A 161 -4.78 -16.72 -6.29
C TYR A 161 -6.04 -17.42 -5.76
N SER A 162 -5.98 -18.73 -5.55
CA SER A 162 -7.13 -19.55 -5.14
C SER A 162 -6.87 -20.36 -3.86
N GLY A 163 -6.01 -19.85 -2.97
CA GLY A 163 -5.66 -20.50 -1.70
C GLY A 163 -6.49 -19.98 -0.53
N SER A 164 -5.88 -19.78 0.64
CA SER A 164 -6.61 -19.25 1.79
C SER A 164 -6.69 -17.72 1.75
N VAL A 165 -7.84 -17.17 2.14
CA VAL A 165 -8.05 -15.71 2.26
C VAL A 165 -7.01 -15.08 3.21
N ASP A 166 -6.68 -15.77 4.30
CA ASP A 166 -5.66 -15.33 5.26
C ASP A 166 -4.27 -15.14 4.62
N GLN A 167 -3.90 -16.02 3.67
CA GLN A 167 -2.64 -15.91 2.96
C GLN A 167 -2.69 -14.83 1.87
N ALA A 168 -3.84 -14.66 1.20
CA ALA A 168 -4.06 -13.56 0.26
C ALA A 168 -3.93 -12.19 0.97
N CYS A 169 -4.46 -12.07 2.19
CA CYS A 169 -4.28 -10.89 3.03
C CYS A 169 -2.81 -10.63 3.34
N ARG A 170 -2.05 -11.65 3.74
CA ARG A 170 -0.59 -11.51 3.98
C ARG A 170 0.16 -11.07 2.73
N TYR A 171 -0.16 -11.64 1.57
CA TYR A 171 0.47 -11.20 0.32
C TYR A 171 0.22 -9.72 0.04
N TRP A 172 -1.01 -9.23 0.21
CA TRP A 172 -1.30 -7.81 0.07
C TRP A 172 -0.50 -6.95 1.07
N PHE A 173 -0.58 -7.28 2.35
CA PHE A 173 0.07 -6.55 3.43
C PHE A 173 1.60 -6.42 3.24
N PHE A 174 2.25 -7.50 2.80
CA PHE A 174 3.70 -7.50 2.64
C PHE A 174 4.18 -6.97 1.27
N ASN A 175 3.46 -7.29 0.18
CA ASN A 175 3.91 -6.99 -1.17
C ASN A 175 3.32 -5.67 -1.70
N PHE A 176 2.08 -5.32 -1.37
CA PHE A 176 1.45 -4.04 -1.79
C PHE A 176 1.70 -2.94 -0.76
N GLU A 177 1.47 -3.24 0.52
CA GLU A 177 1.63 -2.28 1.63
C GLU A 177 3.08 -2.21 2.15
N TRP A 178 4.02 -3.02 1.64
CA TRP A 178 5.46 -2.90 1.94
C TRP A 178 5.84 -3.01 3.43
N HIS A 179 5.08 -3.75 4.24
CA HIS A 179 5.41 -3.98 5.64
C HIS A 179 6.58 -4.95 5.87
N TYR A 180 7.84 -4.50 5.76
CA TYR A 180 9.11 -5.27 5.76
C TYR A 180 9.22 -6.62 6.49
N THR A 181 8.64 -6.78 7.68
CA THR A 181 8.65 -8.06 8.40
C THR A 181 7.46 -8.12 9.33
N GLU A 182 6.99 -9.33 9.67
CA GLU A 182 5.94 -9.50 10.67
C GLU A 182 6.33 -8.88 12.02
N GLN A 183 7.57 -9.08 12.50
CA GLN A 183 8.03 -8.43 13.73
C GLN A 183 8.05 -6.90 13.59
N GLY A 184 8.52 -6.36 12.47
CA GLY A 184 8.50 -4.92 12.22
C GLY A 184 7.09 -4.34 12.15
N ALA A 185 6.14 -5.07 11.56
CA ALA A 185 4.73 -4.72 11.57
C ALA A 185 4.15 -4.75 12.98
N ILE A 186 4.45 -5.79 13.77
CA ILE A 186 4.05 -5.89 15.18
C ILE A 186 4.61 -4.73 16.00
N ASP A 187 5.88 -4.38 15.80
CA ASP A 187 6.54 -3.28 16.50
C ASP A 187 5.92 -1.92 16.14
N MET A 188 5.41 -1.76 14.91
CA MET A 188 4.83 -0.51 14.40
C MET A 188 3.33 -0.37 14.66
N LEU A 189 2.56 -1.42 14.41
CA LEU A 189 1.10 -1.43 14.37
C LEU A 189 0.47 -2.23 15.52
N GLY A 190 1.29 -2.94 16.29
CA GLY A 190 0.84 -3.77 17.40
C GLY A 190 0.65 -5.26 17.03
N PRO A 191 0.50 -6.11 18.06
CA PRO A 191 0.53 -7.57 17.91
C PRO A 191 -0.62 -8.16 17.11
N SER A 192 -1.73 -7.44 16.94
CA SER A 192 -2.92 -7.93 16.24
C SER A 192 -3.04 -7.44 14.78
N CYS A 193 -2.11 -6.61 14.30
CA CYS A 193 -2.25 -5.94 13.00
C CYS A 193 -2.55 -6.87 11.82
N ILE A 194 -1.94 -8.06 11.78
CA ILE A 194 -2.23 -9.08 10.76
C ILE A 194 -3.52 -9.82 11.05
N THR A 195 -3.77 -10.21 12.30
CA THR A 195 -4.94 -11.02 12.65
C THR A 195 -6.25 -10.26 12.43
N ASP A 196 -6.24 -8.94 12.65
CA ASP A 196 -7.41 -8.08 12.45
C ASP A 196 -7.72 -7.92 10.95
N ARG A 197 -6.68 -7.66 10.13
CA ARG A 197 -6.81 -7.64 8.65
C ARG A 197 -7.32 -8.97 8.11
N GLN A 198 -6.81 -10.09 8.61
CA GLN A 198 -7.28 -11.42 8.21
C GLN A 198 -8.74 -11.66 8.62
N ALA A 199 -9.18 -11.16 9.78
CA ALA A 199 -10.58 -11.25 10.18
C ALA A 199 -11.49 -10.46 9.23
N TRP A 200 -11.09 -9.25 8.85
CA TRP A 200 -11.81 -8.45 7.85
C TRP A 200 -11.75 -9.04 6.44
N ALA A 201 -10.67 -9.71 6.07
CA ALA A 201 -10.57 -10.42 4.80
C ALA A 201 -11.60 -11.57 4.75
N ARG A 202 -11.70 -12.37 5.80
CA ARG A 202 -12.73 -13.43 5.90
C ARG A 202 -14.14 -12.86 5.89
N TYR A 203 -14.37 -11.76 6.61
CA TYR A 203 -15.65 -11.03 6.61
C TYR A 203 -16.05 -10.60 5.18
N ALA A 204 -15.14 -9.96 4.45
CA ALA A 204 -15.38 -9.53 3.07
C ALA A 204 -15.66 -10.72 2.15
N TYR A 205 -14.90 -11.82 2.28
CA TYR A 205 -15.14 -13.05 1.52
C TYR A 205 -16.56 -13.59 1.74
N GLU A 206 -17.00 -13.70 3.00
CA GLU A 206 -18.35 -14.14 3.33
C GLU A 206 -19.43 -13.22 2.73
N LEU A 207 -19.22 -11.89 2.77
CA LEU A 207 -20.12 -10.92 2.12
C LEU A 207 -20.23 -11.15 0.60
N PHE A 208 -19.12 -11.43 -0.09
CA PHE A 208 -19.11 -11.65 -1.54
C PHE A 208 -19.94 -12.87 -1.94
N HIS A 209 -20.04 -13.85 -1.05
CA HIS A 209 -20.84 -15.05 -1.23
C HIS A 209 -22.27 -14.93 -0.69
N GLY A 210 -22.72 -13.71 -0.41
CA GLY A 210 -24.10 -13.40 -0.04
C GLY A 210 -24.46 -13.77 1.40
N LEU A 211 -23.46 -13.99 2.26
CA LEU A 211 -23.66 -14.19 3.69
C LEU A 211 -23.79 -12.84 4.40
N THR A 212 -24.28 -12.88 5.64
CA THR A 212 -24.36 -11.72 6.54
C THR A 212 -23.47 -11.96 7.77
N PRO A 213 -22.13 -11.86 7.61
CA PRO A 213 -21.21 -12.07 8.71
C PRO A 213 -21.39 -11.02 9.81
N ASP A 214 -21.05 -11.39 11.04
CA ASP A 214 -20.87 -10.42 12.13
C ASP A 214 -19.52 -9.71 11.94
N PRO A 215 -19.47 -8.36 12.08
CA PRO A 215 -18.21 -7.64 12.00
C PRO A 215 -17.20 -8.19 13.01
N PRO A 216 -15.91 -8.35 12.63
CA PRO A 216 -14.85 -8.59 13.59
C PRO A 216 -14.95 -7.57 14.73
N GLY A 217 -14.71 -8.01 15.97
CA GLY A 217 -14.70 -7.10 17.12
C GLY A 217 -13.75 -5.92 16.92
N PRO A 218 -13.88 -4.83 17.70
CA PRO A 218 -13.09 -3.62 17.49
C PRO A 218 -11.59 -3.95 17.51
N GLY A 219 -10.97 -3.94 16.33
CA GLY A 219 -9.54 -3.93 16.18
C GLY A 219 -8.96 -2.62 16.70
N PRO A 220 -7.62 -2.51 16.84
CA PRO A 220 -7.00 -1.21 16.98
C PRO A 220 -7.44 -0.37 15.78
N GLY A 221 -7.90 0.86 16.03
CA GLY A 221 -8.31 1.76 14.94
C GLY A 221 -7.18 2.00 13.92
N PRO A 222 -7.47 2.76 12.86
CA PRO A 222 -6.64 2.85 11.66
C PRO A 222 -5.20 3.15 12.06
N GLY A 223 -4.33 2.19 11.75
CA GLY A 223 -2.91 2.32 12.01
C GLY A 223 -2.32 3.42 11.12
N PRO A 224 -1.14 3.96 11.46
CA PRO A 224 -0.39 4.73 10.49
C PRO A 224 -0.21 3.86 9.24
N GLY A 225 -0.50 4.40 8.06
CA GLY A 225 -0.27 3.69 6.82
C GLY A 225 1.19 3.19 6.75
N PRO A 226 1.52 2.26 5.86
CA PRO A 226 2.88 1.80 5.72
C PRO A 226 3.79 2.93 5.24
N GLY A 227 4.43 3.61 6.17
CA GLY A 227 5.71 4.23 5.91
C GLY A 227 6.80 3.18 6.03
N PRO A 228 7.87 3.21 5.20
CA PRO A 228 9.17 2.77 5.70
C PRO A 228 9.35 3.31 7.11
N SER A 229 9.54 2.40 8.08
CA SER A 229 10.09 2.75 9.39
C SER A 229 11.20 3.78 9.19
N PRO A 230 11.30 4.82 10.04
CA PRO A 230 12.34 5.81 9.91
C PRO A 230 13.67 5.07 9.82
N ALA A 231 14.45 5.33 8.77
CA ALA A 231 15.86 4.96 8.72
C ALA A 231 16.60 5.77 9.81
N GLY A 232 16.38 5.40 11.06
CA GLY A 232 16.79 6.11 12.27
C GLY A 232 17.60 5.22 13.21
N ARG A 233 17.99 4.01 12.80
CA ARG A 233 19.14 3.36 13.44
C ARG A 233 20.40 3.86 12.75
N LYS A 234 21.15 4.70 13.47
CA LYS A 234 22.58 4.92 13.23
C LYS A 234 23.30 3.58 13.35
N SER A 235 23.28 2.77 12.30
CA SER A 235 24.24 1.68 12.14
C SER A 235 25.60 2.34 11.96
N GLY A 236 26.48 2.18 12.95
CA GLY A 236 27.86 2.60 12.84
C GLY A 236 28.46 2.06 11.54
N ILE A 237 28.92 2.96 10.68
CA ILE A 237 29.74 2.62 9.52
C ILE A 237 31.00 1.94 10.07
N TRP A 238 31.06 0.62 9.99
CA TRP A 238 32.31 -0.12 9.99
C TRP A 238 32.73 -0.28 8.53
N LEU A 239 33.43 0.74 8.03
CA LEU A 239 34.09 0.68 6.73
C LEU A 239 35.30 -0.25 6.86
N TYR A 240 35.12 -1.55 6.59
CA TYR A 240 36.26 -2.45 6.36
C TYR A 240 36.87 -2.13 4.99
N LEU A 241 37.80 -1.17 4.96
CA LEU A 241 38.73 -1.03 3.84
C LEU A 241 39.66 -2.24 3.85
N ARG A 242 39.43 -3.20 2.94
CA ARG A 242 40.45 -4.18 2.59
C ARG A 242 41.55 -3.48 1.79
N PRO A 243 42.82 -3.52 2.23
CA PRO A 243 43.94 -3.12 1.39
C PRO A 243 44.30 -4.26 0.42
N HIS A 244 45.20 -3.95 -0.51
CA HIS A 244 45.79 -4.78 -1.58
C HIS A 244 45.05 -4.60 -2.93
N TYR A 245 45.68 -4.09 -3.99
CA TYR A 245 47.00 -4.49 -4.47
C TYR A 245 47.88 -3.32 -4.94
N LYS A 246 49.14 -3.37 -4.51
CA LYS A 246 50.28 -2.74 -5.19
C LYS A 246 50.43 -3.38 -6.57
N ASN A 247 50.53 -2.57 -7.61
CA ASN A 247 51.38 -2.88 -8.74
C ASN A 247 52.03 -1.59 -9.25
N ALA A 248 53.32 -1.49 -8.98
CA ALA A 248 54.21 -0.54 -9.58
C ALA A 248 54.33 -0.84 -11.08
N ARG A 249 54.44 0.20 -11.92
CA ARG A 249 55.66 0.45 -12.70
C ARG A 249 55.59 1.72 -13.57
N ILE A 250 56.72 2.43 -13.48
CA ILE A 250 57.42 3.18 -14.52
C ILE A 250 56.87 4.57 -14.87
N ALA A 251 57.53 5.54 -14.25
CA ALA A 251 57.72 6.87 -14.79
C ALA A 251 58.60 6.82 -16.05
N GLN A 252 58.12 7.37 -17.15
CA GLN A 252 58.97 7.97 -18.17
C GLN A 252 58.62 9.45 -18.29
N ARG A 253 59.58 10.28 -17.87
CA ARG A 253 59.62 11.71 -18.11
C ARG A 253 59.94 11.94 -19.59
N GLY A 254 58.98 12.43 -20.37
CA GLY A 254 59.26 13.19 -21.59
C GLY A 254 59.36 14.67 -21.25
N LYS A 255 60.57 15.24 -21.29
CA LYS A 255 60.75 16.70 -21.32
C LYS A 255 60.77 17.13 -22.79
N ILE A 256 59.92 18.09 -23.11
CA ILE A 256 60.03 18.96 -24.28
C ILE A 256 61.19 19.91 -24.00
N LYS A 257 62.28 19.75 -24.74
CA LYS A 257 63.09 20.77 -25.45
C LYS A 257 64.25 20.07 -26.13
#